data_AF-A0A4Q7PDS7-F1
#
_entry.id   AF-A0A4Q7PDS7-F1
#
_cell.length_a   1.000
_cell.length_b   1.000
_cell.length_c   1.000
_cell.angle_alpha   90.00
_cell.angle_beta   90.00
_cell.angle_gamma   90.00
#
_symmetry.space_group_name_H-M   'P 1'
#
loop_
_entity.id
_entity.type
_entity.pdbx_description
1 polymer ?
#
loop_
_entity_poly.entity_id
_entity_poly.type
_entity_poly.pdbx_seq_one_letter_code
_entity_poly.pdbx_strand_id
1 'polypeptide(L)'
;MSLNKSDLENDIFQIEGENDPGKLLDSFLSFIANHHLDIFIPINYPQFNSILEQISNHVKVLKRASTLTYENIMDNLQYCSAIIATTPRQLSDLKKAGVDEKFIFQVPNPTIIYEVNKNNSNTYDLGYFGRISHPRKGILFLPSVYSNLKKKITNLSIAYYGSGQDLNALKLLHSFDILLKRKILFYGHYHPNEMSNMLGQFKIFLMPSISEGFGIALIEAMSVGTVPIATKIEGVTDYIIQDGYNGFVVDRKKDAFVEKVAFLLENPDVLEKMKLNAMETVRTKFEIDVVAQQYSELLNKVCTQKEKIKFELGHDQKYFKPEFEKVLISQKRKWIPSFFKDLYKIYSITKSDFYKKTRS
;
A
#
# COMPACT_ATOMS: atom_id res chain seq x y z
N MET A 1 -10.59 -8.34 31.16
CA MET A 1 -11.92 -8.84 30.73
C MET A 1 -11.95 -8.81 29.21
N SER A 2 -12.35 -9.88 28.53
CA SER A 2 -12.53 -9.82 27.08
C SER A 2 -13.72 -8.90 26.79
N LEU A 3 -13.46 -7.76 26.13
CA LEU A 3 -14.50 -6.86 25.66
C LEU A 3 -15.51 -7.62 24.79
N ASN A 4 -16.80 -7.52 25.11
CA ASN A 4 -17.86 -8.12 24.32
C ASN A 4 -18.05 -7.33 23.03
N LYS A 5 -18.01 -8.01 21.89
CA LYS A 5 -18.04 -7.40 20.56
C LYS A 5 -19.32 -6.59 20.31
N SER A 6 -20.47 -7.09 20.78
CA SER A 6 -21.75 -6.41 20.62
C SER A 6 -21.77 -5.07 21.36
N ASP A 7 -21.12 -5.00 22.52
CA ASP A 7 -21.20 -3.84 23.40
C ASP A 7 -20.31 -2.71 22.88
N LEU A 8 -19.13 -3.07 22.36
CA LEU A 8 -18.26 -2.14 21.61
C LEU A 8 -18.93 -1.61 20.33
N GLU A 9 -19.59 -2.47 19.56
CA GLU A 9 -20.29 -2.05 18.34
C GLU A 9 -21.41 -1.06 18.67
N ASN A 10 -22.21 -1.35 19.71
CA ASN A 10 -23.29 -0.45 20.15
C ASN A 10 -22.76 0.90 20.62
N ASP A 11 -21.67 0.94 21.39
CA ASP A 11 -21.07 2.19 21.86
C ASP A 11 -20.51 3.02 20.70
N ILE A 12 -19.85 2.38 19.71
CA ILE A 12 -19.38 3.06 18.50
C ILE A 12 -20.56 3.63 17.71
N PHE A 13 -21.63 2.86 17.51
CA PHE A 13 -22.85 3.31 16.82
C PHE A 13 -23.50 4.53 17.49
N GLN A 14 -23.49 4.60 18.81
CA GLN A 14 -23.97 5.77 19.55
C GLN A 14 -23.11 7.02 19.30
N ILE A 15 -21.78 6.86 19.25
CA ILE A 15 -20.86 7.94 18.91
C ILE A 15 -21.08 8.39 17.45
N GLU A 16 -21.31 7.46 16.50
CA GLU A 16 -21.55 7.82 15.09
C GLU A 16 -22.77 8.72 14.88
N GLY A 17 -23.78 8.58 15.74
CA GLY A 17 -25.02 9.34 15.68
C GLY A 17 -24.89 10.80 16.15
N GLU A 18 -23.76 11.16 16.78
CA GLU A 18 -23.54 12.49 17.32
C GLU A 18 -23.09 13.48 16.22
N ASN A 19 -23.86 14.56 16.06
CA ASN A 19 -23.62 15.57 15.01
C ASN A 19 -22.88 16.79 15.55
N ASP A 20 -22.74 16.94 16.87
CA ASP A 20 -21.96 17.99 17.51
C ASP A 20 -20.48 17.57 17.67
N PRO A 21 -19.51 18.30 17.08
CA PRO A 21 -18.10 17.92 17.14
C PRO A 21 -17.49 17.87 18.55
N GLY A 22 -17.98 18.70 19.48
CA GLY A 22 -17.50 18.71 20.86
C GLY A 22 -17.97 17.48 21.62
N LYS A 23 -19.27 17.18 21.54
CA LYS A 23 -19.85 15.96 22.13
C LYS A 23 -19.27 14.69 21.51
N LEU A 24 -18.91 14.74 20.22
CA LEU A 24 -18.28 13.63 19.54
C LEU A 24 -16.91 13.30 20.16
N LEU A 25 -16.10 14.32 20.43
CA LEU A 25 -14.80 14.17 21.08
C LEU A 25 -14.97 13.64 22.50
N ASP A 26 -15.88 14.22 23.29
CA ASP A 26 -16.13 13.78 24.67
C ASP A 26 -16.62 12.32 24.73
N SER A 27 -17.50 11.94 23.79
CA SER A 27 -18.00 10.56 23.69
C SER A 27 -16.87 9.60 23.28
N PHE A 28 -15.98 10.03 22.39
CA PHE A 28 -14.82 9.23 22.00
C PHE A 28 -13.78 9.09 23.14
N LEU A 29 -13.51 10.14 23.91
CA LEU A 29 -12.66 10.08 25.09
C LEU A 29 -13.27 9.19 26.18
N SER A 30 -14.58 9.27 26.38
CA SER A 30 -15.32 8.39 27.30
C SER A 30 -15.22 6.93 26.85
N PHE A 31 -15.30 6.67 25.55
CA PHE A 31 -15.10 5.34 24.98
C PHE A 31 -13.69 4.79 25.24
N ILE A 32 -12.65 5.59 25.02
CA ILE A 32 -11.26 5.22 25.35
C ILE A 32 -11.14 4.82 26.83
N ALA A 33 -11.72 5.62 27.73
CA ALA A 33 -11.65 5.39 29.17
C ALA A 33 -12.44 4.14 29.60
N ASN A 34 -13.68 3.97 29.12
CA ASN A 34 -14.56 2.86 29.48
C ASN A 34 -14.03 1.51 28.99
N HIS A 35 -13.36 1.50 27.84
CA HIS A 35 -12.82 0.27 27.23
C HIS A 35 -11.34 0.06 27.52
N HIS A 36 -10.71 0.93 28.32
CA HIS A 36 -9.31 0.86 28.70
C HIS A 36 -8.37 0.69 27.49
N LEU A 37 -8.54 1.52 26.46
CA LEU A 37 -7.73 1.43 25.25
C LEU A 37 -6.32 1.99 25.49
N ASP A 38 -5.29 1.18 25.24
CA ASP A 38 -3.88 1.57 25.42
C ASP A 38 -3.29 2.28 24.20
N ILE A 39 -3.75 1.91 22.99
CA ILE A 39 -3.19 2.36 21.71
C ILE A 39 -4.28 2.85 20.75
N PHE A 40 -3.99 3.95 20.07
CA PHE A 40 -4.81 4.52 19.00
C PHE A 40 -3.97 4.73 17.74
N ILE A 41 -4.44 4.21 16.61
CA ILE A 41 -3.76 4.32 15.30
C ILE A 41 -4.66 5.11 14.34
N PRO A 42 -4.56 6.45 14.27
CA PRO A 42 -5.40 7.25 13.38
C PRO A 42 -5.03 7.05 11.91
N ILE A 43 -6.05 7.13 11.06
CA ILE A 43 -5.84 7.35 9.63
C ILE A 43 -5.31 8.78 9.46
N ASN A 44 -4.40 9.02 8.51
CA ASN A 44 -3.84 10.35 8.22
C ASN A 44 -4.88 11.26 7.55
N TYR A 45 -5.88 11.69 8.32
CA TYR A 45 -6.94 12.60 7.91
C TYR A 45 -6.83 13.90 8.73
N PRO A 46 -6.88 15.09 8.12
CA PRO A 46 -6.62 16.36 8.81
C PRO A 46 -7.44 16.59 10.09
N GLN A 47 -8.66 16.06 10.13
CA GLN A 47 -9.60 16.16 11.24
C GLN A 47 -9.15 15.37 12.47
N PHE A 48 -8.43 14.25 12.28
CA PHE A 48 -7.83 13.56 13.42
C PHE A 48 -6.71 14.40 14.03
N ASN A 49 -5.95 15.13 13.21
CA ASN A 49 -4.81 15.92 13.69
C ASN A 49 -5.24 16.98 14.72
N SER A 50 -6.40 17.62 14.52
CA SER A 50 -6.90 18.66 15.44
C SER A 50 -7.31 18.16 16.83
N ILE A 51 -7.48 16.85 17.01
CA ILE A 51 -7.87 16.24 18.30
C ILE A 51 -6.76 15.38 18.92
N LEU A 52 -5.57 15.31 18.29
CA LEU A 52 -4.48 14.47 18.77
C LEU A 52 -3.92 14.92 20.11
N GLU A 53 -3.93 16.22 20.39
CA GLU A 53 -3.48 16.76 21.67
C GLU A 53 -4.28 16.15 22.83
N GLN A 54 -5.61 16.25 22.75
CA GLN A 54 -6.53 15.71 23.76
C GLN A 54 -6.39 14.19 23.85
N ILE A 55 -6.44 13.48 22.71
CA ILE A 55 -6.36 12.02 22.66
C ILE A 55 -5.03 11.51 23.26
N SER A 56 -3.91 12.16 22.94
CA SER A 56 -2.58 11.71 23.37
C SER A 56 -2.34 11.77 24.88
N ASN A 57 -3.23 12.43 25.63
CA ASN A 57 -3.21 12.45 27.09
C ASN A 57 -3.84 11.19 27.71
N HIS A 58 -4.67 10.48 26.96
CA HIS A 58 -5.39 9.29 27.44
C HIS A 58 -4.87 7.98 26.83
N VAL A 59 -4.34 8.02 25.61
CA VAL A 59 -3.95 6.83 24.85
C VAL A 59 -2.64 7.06 24.08
N LYS A 60 -1.86 5.99 23.86
CA LYS A 60 -0.65 6.06 23.02
C LYS A 60 -1.04 6.20 21.55
N VAL A 61 -0.55 7.22 20.87
CA VAL A 61 -0.86 7.47 19.46
C VAL A 61 0.24 6.92 18.56
N LEU A 62 -0.13 6.07 17.59
CA LEU A 62 0.79 5.54 16.59
C LEU A 62 0.38 6.04 15.21
N LYS A 63 1.26 6.73 14.50
CA LYS A 63 0.96 7.19 13.13
C LYS A 63 1.70 6.36 12.09
N ARG A 64 1.01 6.02 11.00
CA ARG A 64 1.65 5.35 9.86
C ARG A 64 2.22 6.38 8.90
N ALA A 65 3.49 6.22 8.56
CA ALA A 65 4.18 6.99 7.54
C ALA A 65 3.50 6.82 6.17
N SER A 66 3.41 7.92 5.44
CA SER A 66 2.98 7.95 4.06
C SER A 66 3.83 9.00 3.36
N THR A 67 4.44 8.60 2.24
CA THR A 67 5.30 9.48 1.44
C THR A 67 4.60 10.73 0.92
N LEU A 68 3.26 10.75 0.96
CA LEU A 68 2.42 11.86 0.53
C LEU A 68 2.03 12.81 1.67
N THR A 69 2.26 12.44 2.92
CA THR A 69 1.74 13.16 4.09
C THR A 69 2.73 13.15 5.25
N TYR A 70 4.04 13.26 4.97
CA TYR A 70 5.03 13.41 6.04
C TYR A 70 4.76 14.66 6.88
N GLU A 71 4.38 15.77 6.25
CA GLU A 71 4.00 17.02 6.93
C GLU A 71 2.95 16.77 8.03
N ASN A 72 1.88 16.02 7.72
CA ASN A 72 0.85 15.65 8.71
C ASN A 72 1.40 14.88 9.92
N ILE A 73 2.49 14.15 9.76
CA ILE A 73 3.15 13.43 10.85
C ILE A 73 4.06 14.38 11.60
N MET A 74 4.88 15.16 10.89
CA MET A 74 5.81 16.12 11.47
C MET A 74 5.09 17.20 12.30
N ASP A 75 3.98 17.74 11.79
CA ASP A 75 3.17 18.75 12.49
C ASP A 75 2.54 18.25 13.80
N ASN A 76 2.46 16.93 13.98
CA ASN A 76 1.80 16.30 15.12
C ASN A 76 2.73 15.34 15.87
N LEU A 77 4.04 15.44 15.65
CA LEU A 77 5.01 14.47 16.11
C LEU A 77 5.05 14.37 17.63
N GLN A 78 4.92 15.50 18.32
CA GLN A 78 4.86 15.60 19.78
C GLN A 78 3.69 14.84 20.43
N TYR A 79 2.62 14.58 19.67
CA TYR A 79 1.46 13.81 20.13
C TYR A 79 1.62 12.31 19.87
N CYS A 80 2.62 11.92 19.09
CA CYS A 80 2.86 10.52 18.73
C CYS A 80 3.74 9.84 19.79
N SER A 81 3.42 8.59 20.08
CA SER A 81 4.25 7.68 20.87
C SER A 81 5.18 6.85 19.99
N ALA A 82 4.78 6.58 18.75
CA ALA A 82 5.60 5.90 17.76
C ALA A 82 5.11 6.20 16.33
N ILE A 83 5.99 5.98 15.36
CA ILE A 83 5.69 6.08 13.93
C ILE A 83 5.99 4.75 13.24
N ILE A 84 5.03 4.27 12.43
CA ILE A 84 5.18 3.07 11.63
C ILE A 84 5.68 3.45 10.24
N ALA A 85 6.92 3.13 9.92
CA ALA A 85 7.46 3.22 8.57
C ALA A 85 7.17 1.93 7.80
N THR A 86 6.50 2.02 6.66
CA THR A 86 6.21 0.83 5.82
C THR A 86 7.35 0.43 4.91
N THR A 87 8.34 1.30 4.72
CA THR A 87 9.49 1.05 3.85
C THR A 87 10.80 1.62 4.45
N PRO A 88 11.97 1.08 4.06
CA PRO A 88 13.26 1.67 4.41
C PRO A 88 13.39 3.13 3.99
N ARG A 89 12.80 3.51 2.84
CA ARG A 89 12.76 4.91 2.40
C ARG A 89 12.06 5.79 3.43
N GLN A 90 10.92 5.35 3.95
CA GLN A 90 10.17 6.10 4.97
C GLN A 90 10.93 6.23 6.28
N LEU A 91 11.59 5.16 6.72
CA LEU A 91 12.48 5.20 7.88
C LEU A 91 13.60 6.23 7.66
N SER A 92 14.27 6.19 6.50
CA SER A 92 15.35 7.13 6.19
C SER A 92 14.87 8.58 6.11
N ASP A 93 13.71 8.83 5.51
CA ASP A 93 13.15 10.19 5.38
C ASP A 93 12.83 10.78 6.77
N LEU A 94 12.23 9.98 7.67
CA LEU A 94 11.90 10.40 9.04
C LEU A 94 13.17 10.69 9.87
N LYS A 95 14.20 9.84 9.76
CA LYS A 95 15.49 10.09 10.43
C LYS A 95 16.13 11.39 9.96
N LYS A 96 16.09 11.66 8.65
CA LYS A 96 16.59 12.92 8.07
C LYS A 96 15.78 14.14 8.52
N ALA A 97 14.48 13.96 8.78
CA ALA A 97 13.60 14.99 9.32
C ALA A 97 13.75 15.20 10.85
N GLY A 98 14.72 14.53 11.49
CA GLY A 98 15.04 14.71 12.92
C GLY A 98 14.21 13.85 13.88
N VAL A 99 13.45 12.88 13.38
CA VAL A 99 12.74 11.92 14.25
C VAL A 99 13.75 10.93 14.83
N ASP A 100 13.81 10.82 16.16
CA ASP A 100 14.65 9.84 16.85
C ASP A 100 14.22 8.41 16.48
N GLU A 101 15.20 7.63 16.02
CA GLU A 101 15.03 6.27 15.48
C GLU A 101 14.35 5.33 16.48
N LYS A 102 14.51 5.53 17.78
CA LYS A 102 13.87 4.68 18.79
C LYS A 102 12.34 4.74 18.78
N PHE A 103 11.75 5.75 18.13
CA PHE A 103 10.31 5.92 17.97
C PHE A 103 9.80 5.51 16.59
N ILE A 104 10.68 5.08 15.68
CA ILE A 104 10.31 4.66 14.33
C ILE A 104 10.38 3.14 14.26
N PHE A 105 9.27 2.52 13.91
CA PHE A 105 9.18 1.07 13.75
C PHE A 105 8.91 0.75 12.29
N GLN A 106 9.79 -0.04 11.67
CA GLN A 106 9.59 -0.47 10.30
C GLN A 106 8.68 -1.71 10.27
N VAL A 107 7.46 -1.56 9.75
CA VAL A 107 6.50 -2.66 9.55
C VAL A 107 5.85 -2.52 8.17
N PRO A 108 6.07 -3.47 7.24
CA PRO A 108 5.60 -3.36 5.87
C PRO A 108 4.07 -3.46 5.74
N ASN A 109 3.53 -3.15 4.55
CA ASN A 109 2.14 -3.49 4.27
C ASN A 109 2.01 -5.01 4.03
N PRO A 110 0.95 -5.64 4.55
CA PRO A 110 0.68 -7.05 4.30
C PRO A 110 -0.03 -7.28 2.98
N THR A 111 -0.02 -8.54 2.54
CA THR A 111 -0.96 -9.11 1.57
C THR A 111 -1.40 -10.49 2.05
N ILE A 112 -2.37 -11.10 1.37
CA ILE A 112 -2.79 -12.48 1.59
C ILE A 112 -2.23 -13.37 0.48
N ILE A 113 -2.15 -14.67 0.73
CA ILE A 113 -1.87 -15.63 -0.33
C ILE A 113 -3.17 -15.91 -1.08
N TYR A 114 -3.19 -15.57 -2.36
CA TYR A 114 -4.36 -15.76 -3.20
C TYR A 114 -4.31 -17.13 -3.87
N GLU A 115 -5.40 -17.88 -3.79
CA GLU A 115 -5.55 -19.12 -4.55
C GLU A 115 -5.89 -18.82 -6.01
N VAL A 116 -5.00 -19.21 -6.91
CA VAL A 116 -5.19 -19.07 -8.36
C VAL A 116 -5.86 -20.31 -8.91
N ASN A 117 -6.93 -20.12 -9.69
CA ASN A 117 -7.49 -21.20 -10.49
C ASN A 117 -6.48 -21.60 -11.60
N LYS A 118 -5.94 -22.82 -11.52
CA LYS A 118 -4.96 -23.37 -12.47
C LYS A 118 -5.44 -23.34 -13.92
N ASN A 119 -6.75 -23.36 -14.16
CA ASN A 119 -7.30 -23.34 -15.53
C ASN A 119 -7.12 -21.99 -16.24
N ASN A 120 -6.81 -20.92 -15.52
CA ASN A 120 -6.62 -19.57 -16.06
C ASN A 120 -5.23 -18.99 -15.78
N SER A 121 -4.24 -19.82 -15.42
CA SER A 121 -2.89 -19.33 -15.12
C SER A 121 -2.11 -18.96 -16.39
N ASN A 122 -1.35 -17.86 -16.35
CA ASN A 122 -0.39 -17.45 -17.38
C ASN A 122 -0.97 -17.27 -18.80
N THR A 123 -2.23 -16.81 -18.91
CA THR A 123 -2.89 -16.53 -20.20
C THR A 123 -2.27 -15.36 -20.96
N TYR A 124 -1.63 -14.42 -20.25
CA TYR A 124 -0.94 -13.26 -20.82
C TYR A 124 0.55 -13.27 -20.47
N ASP A 125 1.36 -12.86 -21.44
CA ASP A 125 2.80 -12.69 -21.21
C ASP A 125 3.06 -11.52 -20.26
N LEU A 126 2.32 -10.42 -20.43
CA LEU A 126 2.48 -9.18 -19.69
C LEU A 126 1.16 -8.75 -19.04
N GLY A 127 1.27 -8.18 -17.84
CA GLY A 127 0.14 -7.58 -17.15
C GLY A 127 0.48 -6.27 -16.48
N TYR A 128 -0.52 -5.41 -16.39
CA TYR A 128 -0.55 -4.28 -15.47
C TYR A 128 -1.87 -4.32 -14.69
N PHE A 129 -1.82 -4.06 -13.40
CA PHE A 129 -3.00 -3.79 -12.61
C PHE A 129 -2.76 -2.63 -11.64
N GLY A 130 -3.81 -1.86 -11.41
CA GLY A 130 -3.80 -0.71 -10.54
C GLY A 130 -4.36 0.53 -11.22
N ARG A 131 -4.25 1.68 -10.56
CA ARG A 131 -4.82 2.93 -11.08
C ARG A 131 -4.18 3.32 -12.41
N ILE A 132 -4.99 3.57 -13.44
CA ILE A 132 -4.51 4.01 -14.75
C ILE A 132 -4.32 5.53 -14.71
N SER A 133 -3.17 5.93 -14.19
CA SER A 133 -2.78 7.33 -14.03
C SER A 133 -1.29 7.52 -14.31
N HIS A 134 -0.95 8.33 -15.31
CA HIS A 134 0.42 8.54 -15.74
C HIS A 134 1.30 9.32 -14.77
N PRO A 135 0.84 10.44 -14.16
CA PRO A 135 1.72 11.29 -13.34
C PRO A 135 2.43 10.56 -12.19
N ARG A 136 1.85 9.47 -11.69
CA ARG A 136 2.44 8.66 -10.61
C ARG A 136 2.74 7.23 -11.01
N LYS A 137 1.80 6.54 -11.66
CA LYS A 137 1.96 5.12 -12.02
C LYS A 137 2.69 4.94 -13.34
N GLY A 138 2.95 6.02 -14.08
CA GLY A 138 3.77 5.98 -15.29
C GLY A 138 3.14 5.20 -16.44
N ILE A 139 1.85 4.85 -16.38
CA ILE A 139 1.22 3.82 -17.23
C ILE A 139 1.38 4.03 -18.75
N LEU A 140 1.30 5.27 -19.23
CA LEU A 140 1.51 5.61 -20.66
C LEU A 140 2.94 5.37 -21.17
N PHE A 141 3.86 4.91 -20.32
CA PHE A 141 5.18 4.41 -20.72
C PHE A 141 5.12 3.00 -21.35
N LEU A 142 4.20 2.14 -20.90
CA LEU A 142 4.13 0.74 -21.32
C LEU A 142 3.84 0.51 -22.82
N PRO A 143 3.04 1.35 -23.52
CA PRO A 143 2.89 1.21 -24.96
C PRO A 143 4.22 1.26 -25.72
N SER A 144 5.17 2.09 -25.29
CA SER A 144 6.50 2.17 -25.92
C SER A 144 7.35 0.92 -25.69
N VAL A 145 7.24 0.33 -24.50
CA VAL A 145 7.88 -0.95 -24.14
C VAL A 145 7.30 -2.08 -24.97
N TYR A 146 5.97 -2.20 -25.00
CA TYR A 146 5.25 -3.19 -25.82
C TYR A 146 5.62 -3.10 -27.29
N SER A 147 5.68 -1.88 -27.84
CA SER A 147 6.02 -1.64 -29.26
C SER A 147 7.43 -2.12 -29.64
N ASN A 148 8.38 -2.16 -28.69
CA ASN A 148 9.71 -2.72 -28.95
C ASN A 148 9.75 -4.24 -28.74
N LEU A 149 9.06 -4.75 -27.74
CA LEU A 149 8.97 -6.18 -27.50
C LEU A 149 8.29 -6.93 -28.64
N LYS A 150 7.20 -6.38 -29.21
CA LYS A 150 6.47 -7.02 -30.32
C LYS A 150 7.28 -7.18 -31.61
N LYS A 151 8.43 -6.50 -31.72
CA LYS A 151 9.39 -6.68 -32.84
C LYS A 151 10.25 -7.92 -32.67
N LYS A 152 10.44 -8.38 -31.43
CA LYS A 152 11.25 -9.54 -31.06
C LYS A 152 10.40 -10.78 -30.75
N ILE A 153 9.20 -10.58 -30.21
CA ILE A 153 8.34 -11.64 -29.69
C ILE A 153 7.06 -11.72 -30.52
N THR A 154 6.95 -12.78 -31.32
CA THR A 154 5.75 -13.10 -32.08
C THR A 154 4.63 -13.49 -31.11
N ASN A 155 3.42 -12.95 -31.30
CA ASN A 155 2.22 -13.20 -30.47
C ASN A 155 2.26 -12.64 -29.02
N LEU A 156 3.11 -11.65 -28.74
CA LEU A 156 3.14 -10.99 -27.45
C LEU A 156 1.77 -10.45 -27.02
N SER A 157 1.36 -10.82 -25.82
CA SER A 157 0.08 -10.45 -25.22
C SER A 157 0.24 -9.56 -23.98
N ILE A 158 -0.67 -8.60 -23.82
CA ILE A 158 -0.69 -7.71 -22.65
C ILE A 158 -2.11 -7.40 -22.19
N ALA A 159 -2.33 -7.44 -20.88
CA ALA A 159 -3.60 -7.08 -20.25
C ALA A 159 -3.44 -5.94 -19.24
N TYR A 160 -4.44 -5.05 -19.20
CA TYR A 160 -4.51 -3.93 -18.29
C TYR A 160 -5.77 -4.01 -17.43
N TYR A 161 -5.57 -4.00 -16.13
CA TYR A 161 -6.63 -3.96 -15.13
C TYR A 161 -6.58 -2.66 -14.33
N GLY A 162 -7.75 -2.12 -14.03
CA GLY A 162 -7.95 -0.88 -13.30
C GLY A 162 -8.59 0.21 -14.15
N SER A 163 -8.91 1.30 -13.48
CA SER A 163 -9.53 2.48 -14.05
C SER A 163 -8.72 3.73 -13.71
N GLY A 164 -8.96 4.82 -14.43
CA GLY A 164 -8.34 6.10 -14.17
C GLY A 164 -8.40 7.03 -15.39
N GLN A 165 -8.01 8.28 -15.14
CA GLN A 165 -8.12 9.38 -16.11
C GLN A 165 -7.38 9.11 -17.44
N ASP A 166 -6.32 8.30 -17.41
CA ASP A 166 -5.44 8.07 -18.56
C ASP A 166 -5.81 6.82 -19.38
N LEU A 167 -6.94 6.15 -19.07
CA LEU A 167 -7.37 4.94 -19.78
C LEU A 167 -7.61 5.18 -21.28
N ASN A 168 -8.26 6.29 -21.65
CA ASN A 168 -8.53 6.61 -23.05
C ASN A 168 -7.23 6.89 -23.82
N ALA A 169 -6.30 7.63 -23.22
CA ALA A 169 -4.98 7.88 -23.79
C ALA A 169 -4.20 6.57 -23.98
N LEU A 170 -4.25 5.67 -22.99
CA LEU A 170 -3.60 4.37 -23.07
C LEU A 170 -4.16 3.51 -24.21
N LYS A 171 -5.48 3.45 -24.37
CA LYS A 171 -6.14 2.75 -25.50
C LYS A 171 -5.76 3.37 -26.85
N LEU A 172 -5.69 4.70 -26.94
CA LEU A 172 -5.29 5.39 -28.16
C LEU A 172 -3.85 5.05 -28.56
N LEU A 173 -2.92 4.96 -27.60
CA LEU A 173 -1.53 4.57 -27.86
C LEU A 173 -1.38 3.12 -28.34
N HIS A 174 -2.36 2.26 -28.07
CA HIS A 174 -2.43 0.88 -28.56
C HIS A 174 -3.32 0.70 -29.80
N SER A 175 -3.96 1.77 -30.29
CA SER A 175 -5.01 1.70 -31.32
C SER A 175 -4.59 0.93 -32.58
N PHE A 176 -3.38 1.19 -33.10
CA PHE A 176 -2.87 0.49 -34.28
C PHE A 176 -2.70 -1.02 -34.03
N ASP A 177 -2.19 -1.41 -32.86
CA ASP A 177 -2.01 -2.81 -32.51
C ASP A 177 -3.35 -3.54 -32.30
N ILE A 178 -4.34 -2.83 -31.77
CA ILE A 178 -5.72 -3.33 -31.63
C ILE A 178 -6.36 -3.52 -33.01
N LEU A 179 -6.18 -2.57 -33.95
CA LEU A 179 -6.65 -2.70 -35.33
C LEU A 179 -6.02 -3.91 -36.05
N LEU A 180 -4.75 -4.20 -35.74
CA LEU A 180 -4.06 -5.41 -36.20
C LEU A 180 -4.43 -6.69 -35.42
N LYS A 181 -5.48 -6.65 -34.60
CA LYS A 181 -6.01 -7.78 -33.81
C LYS A 181 -4.95 -8.42 -32.89
N ARG A 182 -3.99 -7.66 -32.39
CA ARG A 182 -3.06 -8.14 -31.35
C ARG A 182 -3.78 -8.31 -30.02
N LYS A 183 -3.28 -9.22 -29.19
CA LYS A 183 -3.85 -9.55 -27.86
C LYS A 183 -3.52 -8.46 -26.84
N ILE A 184 -4.24 -7.34 -26.93
CA ILE A 184 -4.15 -6.20 -26.01
C ILE A 184 -5.53 -5.99 -25.40
N LEU A 185 -5.66 -6.22 -24.09
CA LEU A 185 -6.95 -6.21 -23.41
C LEU A 185 -7.00 -5.20 -22.28
N PHE A 186 -8.18 -4.59 -22.12
CA PHE A 186 -8.47 -3.60 -21.09
C PHE A 186 -9.72 -4.04 -20.34
N TYR A 187 -9.55 -4.48 -19.10
CA TYR A 187 -10.64 -5.01 -18.29
C TYR A 187 -11.37 -3.93 -17.47
N GLY A 188 -10.74 -2.76 -17.28
CA GLY A 188 -11.34 -1.69 -16.50
C GLY A 188 -11.32 -2.01 -15.00
N HIS A 189 -12.31 -1.48 -14.26
CA HIS A 189 -12.43 -1.74 -12.83
C HIS A 189 -12.72 -3.22 -12.55
N TYR A 190 -12.11 -3.77 -11.50
CA TYR A 190 -12.27 -5.16 -11.08
C TYR A 190 -12.65 -5.22 -9.60
N HIS A 191 -13.38 -6.26 -9.21
CA HIS A 191 -13.73 -6.47 -7.81
C HIS A 191 -12.57 -7.15 -7.06
N PRO A 192 -12.34 -6.85 -5.76
CA PRO A 192 -11.29 -7.52 -4.98
C PRO A 192 -11.35 -9.06 -5.01
N ASN A 193 -12.56 -9.63 -5.07
CA ASN A 193 -12.76 -11.08 -5.15
C ASN A 193 -12.28 -11.70 -6.47
N GLU A 194 -12.05 -10.90 -7.51
CA GLU A 194 -11.54 -11.34 -8.81
C GLU A 194 -10.02 -11.22 -8.93
N MET A 195 -9.39 -10.60 -7.92
CA MET A 195 -7.97 -10.24 -7.94
C MET A 195 -7.07 -11.47 -8.05
N SER A 196 -7.37 -12.57 -7.37
CA SER A 196 -6.58 -13.81 -7.46
C SER A 196 -6.51 -14.36 -8.88
N ASN A 197 -7.67 -14.47 -9.52
CA ASN A 197 -7.80 -14.98 -10.88
C ASN A 197 -7.21 -14.00 -11.90
N MET A 198 -7.33 -12.69 -11.67
CA MET A 198 -6.73 -11.67 -12.52
C MET A 198 -5.20 -11.72 -12.48
N LEU A 199 -4.62 -11.73 -11.28
CA LEU A 199 -3.18 -11.63 -11.11
C LEU A 199 -2.47 -12.87 -11.64
N GLY A 200 -3.07 -14.05 -11.42
CA GLY A 200 -2.53 -15.32 -11.90
C GLY A 200 -2.57 -15.49 -13.43
N GLN A 201 -3.22 -14.58 -14.16
CA GLN A 201 -3.23 -14.61 -15.62
C GLN A 201 -1.93 -14.10 -16.24
N PHE A 202 -1.07 -13.42 -15.50
CA PHE A 202 0.15 -12.82 -16.06
C PHE A 202 1.36 -13.69 -15.76
N LYS A 203 2.23 -13.87 -16.77
CA LYS A 203 3.60 -14.35 -16.51
C LYS A 203 4.44 -13.27 -15.82
N ILE A 204 4.39 -12.05 -16.37
CA ILE A 204 5.20 -10.92 -15.92
C ILE A 204 4.30 -9.72 -15.61
N PHE A 205 4.44 -9.14 -14.42
CA PHE A 205 3.80 -7.90 -14.03
C PHE A 205 4.73 -6.71 -14.25
N LEU A 206 4.27 -5.68 -14.97
CA LEU A 206 5.04 -4.47 -15.24
C LEU A 206 4.57 -3.32 -14.36
N MET A 207 5.45 -2.77 -13.53
CA MET A 207 5.15 -1.60 -12.70
C MET A 207 6.08 -0.41 -13.04
N PRO A 208 5.72 0.43 -14.04
CA PRO A 208 6.56 1.53 -14.52
C PRO A 208 6.39 2.82 -13.70
N SER A 209 6.04 2.68 -12.42
CA SER A 209 5.71 3.79 -11.53
C SER A 209 6.87 4.79 -11.45
N ILE A 210 6.50 6.07 -11.33
CA ILE A 210 7.41 7.19 -11.07
C ILE A 210 7.57 7.36 -9.56
N SER A 211 6.48 7.18 -8.81
CA SER A 211 6.48 7.24 -7.34
C SER A 211 5.54 6.21 -6.72
N GLU A 212 5.99 5.60 -5.63
CA GLU A 212 5.24 4.65 -4.81
C GLU A 212 5.43 4.95 -3.32
N GLY A 213 4.40 4.66 -2.53
CA GLY A 213 4.53 4.68 -1.07
C GLY A 213 5.11 3.39 -0.51
N PHE A 214 4.73 2.25 -1.10
CA PHE A 214 5.17 0.91 -0.73
C PHE A 214 5.27 0.01 -1.97
N GLY A 215 4.15 -0.19 -2.67
CA GLY A 215 4.07 -1.11 -3.81
C GLY A 215 3.24 -2.36 -3.51
N ILE A 216 2.02 -2.17 -2.99
CA ILE A 216 1.11 -3.29 -2.65
C ILE A 216 0.86 -4.20 -3.88
N ALA A 217 0.73 -3.60 -5.06
CA ALA A 217 0.62 -4.34 -6.31
C ALA A 217 1.82 -5.27 -6.60
N LEU A 218 3.02 -4.98 -6.08
CA LEU A 218 4.15 -5.92 -6.23
C LEU A 218 3.92 -7.18 -5.40
N ILE A 219 3.62 -7.01 -4.10
CA ILE A 219 3.42 -8.16 -3.20
C ILE A 219 2.15 -8.96 -3.58
N GLU A 220 1.11 -8.29 -4.09
CA GLU A 220 -0.07 -8.97 -4.65
C GLU A 220 0.30 -9.80 -5.89
N ALA A 221 1.06 -9.26 -6.85
CA ALA A 221 1.51 -10.02 -8.02
C ALA A 221 2.39 -11.22 -7.62
N MET A 222 3.35 -10.99 -6.73
CA MET A 222 4.29 -12.03 -6.28
C MET A 222 3.58 -13.15 -5.52
N SER A 223 2.49 -12.85 -4.78
CA SER A 223 1.74 -13.83 -3.99
C SER A 223 1.12 -14.95 -4.84
N VAL A 224 0.79 -14.65 -6.10
CA VAL A 224 0.22 -15.60 -7.07
C VAL A 224 1.27 -16.18 -8.02
N GLY A 225 2.54 -15.84 -7.83
CA GLY A 225 3.64 -16.29 -8.68
C GLY A 225 3.86 -15.48 -9.95
N THR A 226 3.24 -14.30 -10.07
CA THR A 226 3.51 -13.39 -11.19
C THR A 226 4.81 -12.65 -10.94
N VAL A 227 5.75 -12.74 -11.88
CA VAL A 227 7.09 -12.17 -11.70
C VAL A 227 7.08 -10.66 -11.99
N PRO A 228 7.45 -9.79 -11.02
CA PRO A 228 7.43 -8.35 -11.23
C PRO A 228 8.69 -7.84 -11.93
N ILE A 229 8.50 -6.86 -12.83
CA ILE A 229 9.54 -5.96 -13.31
C ILE A 229 9.08 -4.53 -13.00
N ALA A 230 9.81 -3.84 -12.15
CA ALA A 230 9.42 -2.52 -11.65
C ALA A 230 10.50 -1.48 -11.87
N THR A 231 10.08 -0.21 -12.00
CA THR A 231 10.99 0.92 -11.87
C THR A 231 11.67 0.86 -10.49
N LYS A 232 13.00 1.01 -10.43
CA LYS A 232 13.75 1.16 -9.18
C LYS A 232 13.36 2.48 -8.52
N ILE A 233 12.64 2.38 -7.40
CA ILE A 233 12.38 3.45 -6.46
C ILE A 233 13.09 3.07 -5.18
N GLU A 234 14.17 3.78 -4.88
CA GLU A 234 15.10 3.47 -3.78
C GLU A 234 14.40 3.39 -2.42
N GLY A 235 14.64 2.29 -1.71
CA GLY A 235 14.05 1.96 -0.43
C GLY A 235 12.56 1.67 -0.49
N VAL A 236 11.99 1.42 -1.68
CA VAL A 236 10.57 1.12 -1.89
C VAL A 236 10.39 -0.15 -2.73
N THR A 237 10.75 -0.12 -4.01
CA THR A 237 10.57 -1.29 -4.89
C THR A 237 11.72 -2.28 -4.74
N ASP A 238 12.95 -1.79 -4.52
CA ASP A 238 14.14 -2.61 -4.23
C ASP A 238 14.17 -3.16 -2.80
N TYR A 239 13.24 -2.71 -1.95
CA TYR A 239 12.94 -3.37 -0.68
C TYR A 239 12.05 -4.62 -0.86
N ILE A 240 11.15 -4.61 -1.85
CA ILE A 240 10.24 -5.72 -2.13
C ILE A 240 10.89 -6.73 -3.10
N ILE A 241 11.53 -6.22 -4.15
CA ILE A 241 12.16 -6.99 -5.21
C ILE A 241 13.66 -7.05 -4.97
N GLN A 242 14.17 -8.27 -4.77
CA GLN A 242 15.58 -8.58 -4.85
C GLN A 242 15.93 -8.87 -6.31
N ASP A 243 16.69 -7.95 -6.92
CA ASP A 243 17.01 -7.97 -8.35
C ASP A 243 17.60 -9.30 -8.80
N GLY A 244 17.02 -9.89 -9.86
CA GLY A 244 17.43 -11.17 -10.42
C GLY A 244 17.06 -12.41 -9.59
N TYR A 245 16.46 -12.24 -8.41
CA TYR A 245 16.06 -13.35 -7.53
C TYR A 245 14.56 -13.61 -7.58
N ASN A 246 13.73 -12.60 -7.27
CA ASN A 246 12.27 -12.70 -7.17
C ASN A 246 11.53 -11.72 -8.10
N GLY A 247 12.27 -11.08 -9.01
CA GLY A 247 11.82 -10.07 -9.95
C GLY A 247 13.01 -9.25 -10.45
N PHE A 248 12.72 -8.16 -11.17
CA PHE A 248 13.73 -7.18 -11.55
C PHE A 248 13.34 -5.76 -11.12
N VAL A 249 14.33 -5.01 -10.63
CA VAL A 249 14.25 -3.56 -10.49
C VAL A 249 15.11 -2.91 -11.54
N VAL A 250 14.49 -2.07 -12.37
CA VAL A 250 15.16 -1.46 -13.52
C VAL A 250 15.04 0.05 -13.47
N ASP A 251 15.99 0.76 -14.08
CA ASP A 251 15.78 2.17 -14.40
C ASP A 251 14.49 2.34 -15.21
N ARG A 252 13.81 3.49 -15.07
CA ARG A 252 12.64 3.82 -15.90
C ARG A 252 13.03 4.21 -17.33
N LYS A 253 13.72 3.30 -18.01
CA LYS A 253 14.18 3.39 -19.39
C LYS A 253 13.55 2.24 -20.16
N LYS A 254 13.02 2.55 -21.34
CA LYS A 254 12.29 1.61 -22.18
C LYS A 254 13.11 0.35 -22.43
N ASP A 255 14.38 0.52 -22.76
CA ASP A 255 15.26 -0.59 -23.12
C ASP A 255 15.54 -1.53 -21.94
N ALA A 256 15.58 -1.02 -20.71
CA ALA A 256 15.77 -1.84 -19.52
C ALA A 256 14.57 -2.78 -19.25
N PHE A 257 13.35 -2.27 -19.43
CA PHE A 257 12.14 -3.11 -19.37
C PHE A 257 12.12 -4.13 -20.51
N VAL A 258 12.43 -3.71 -21.74
CA VAL A 258 12.45 -4.58 -22.92
C VAL A 258 13.44 -5.73 -22.74
N GLU A 259 14.64 -5.43 -22.24
CA GLU A 259 15.69 -6.42 -21.99
C GLU A 259 15.23 -7.48 -20.99
N LYS A 260 14.73 -7.07 -19.81
CA LYS A 260 14.33 -8.02 -18.76
C LYS A 260 13.09 -8.83 -19.13
N VAL A 261 12.13 -8.22 -19.84
CA VAL A 261 10.97 -8.96 -20.35
C VAL A 261 11.38 -9.99 -21.39
N ALA A 262 12.20 -9.60 -22.38
CA ALA A 262 12.67 -10.54 -23.40
C ALA A 262 13.47 -11.69 -22.78
N PHE A 263 14.39 -11.38 -21.86
CA PHE A 263 15.16 -12.37 -21.13
C PHE A 263 14.26 -13.40 -20.42
N LEU A 264 13.25 -12.97 -19.66
CA LEU A 264 12.35 -13.90 -18.96
C LEU A 264 11.49 -14.75 -19.90
N LEU A 265 11.01 -14.17 -21.01
CA LEU A 265 10.20 -14.89 -21.99
C LEU A 265 11.03 -15.88 -22.83
N GLU A 266 12.33 -15.62 -23.01
CA GLU A 266 13.28 -16.52 -23.68
C GLU A 266 13.84 -17.60 -22.74
N ASN A 267 13.76 -17.41 -21.41
CA ASN A 267 14.31 -18.30 -20.40
C ASN A 267 13.22 -18.78 -19.40
N PRO A 268 12.32 -19.70 -19.82
CA PRO A 268 11.18 -20.13 -19.01
C PRO A 268 11.58 -20.78 -17.68
N ASP A 269 12.72 -21.48 -17.61
CA ASP A 269 13.21 -22.07 -16.35
C ASP A 269 13.60 -20.99 -15.33
N VAL A 270 14.18 -19.89 -15.81
CA VAL A 270 14.52 -18.74 -14.96
C VAL A 270 13.25 -18.07 -14.47
N LEU A 271 12.26 -17.89 -15.35
CA LEU A 271 10.95 -17.35 -14.99
C LEU A 271 10.26 -18.20 -13.92
N GLU A 272 10.23 -19.53 -14.07
CA GLU A 272 9.59 -20.42 -13.09
C GLU A 272 10.32 -20.40 -11.74
N LYS A 273 11.66 -20.42 -11.75
CA LYS A 273 12.45 -20.26 -10.52
C LYS A 273 12.17 -18.92 -9.82
N MET A 274 12.13 -17.84 -10.58
CA MET A 274 11.86 -16.50 -10.07
C MET A 274 10.44 -16.37 -9.51
N LYS A 275 9.46 -17.05 -10.12
CA LYS A 275 8.09 -17.17 -9.62
C LYS A 275 8.05 -17.84 -8.24
N LEU A 276 8.74 -18.97 -8.07
CA LEU A 276 8.80 -19.65 -6.77
C LEU A 276 9.43 -18.75 -5.70
N ASN A 277 10.53 -18.05 -6.04
CA ASN A 277 11.18 -17.10 -5.16
C ASN A 277 10.29 -15.89 -4.81
N ALA A 278 9.47 -15.42 -5.75
CA ALA A 278 8.50 -14.35 -5.53
C ALA A 278 7.43 -14.75 -4.51
N MET A 279 6.84 -15.93 -4.67
CA MET A 279 5.86 -16.46 -3.73
C MET A 279 6.46 -16.65 -2.34
N GLU A 280 7.68 -17.21 -2.26
CA GLU A 280 8.37 -17.43 -1.00
C GLU A 280 8.72 -16.11 -0.29
N THR A 281 9.12 -15.09 -1.05
CA THR A 281 9.37 -13.75 -0.50
C THR A 281 8.10 -13.20 0.16
N VAL A 282 6.94 -13.37 -0.47
CA VAL A 282 5.67 -12.92 0.11
C VAL A 282 5.36 -13.69 1.38
N ARG A 283 5.38 -15.03 1.34
CA ARG A 283 5.09 -15.88 2.52
C ARG A 283 5.95 -15.53 3.72
N THR A 284 7.24 -15.28 3.50
CA THR A 284 8.20 -15.08 4.60
C THR A 284 8.31 -13.64 5.09
N LYS A 285 7.85 -12.64 4.32
CA LYS A 285 8.04 -11.22 4.66
C LYS A 285 6.79 -10.35 4.66
N PHE A 286 5.81 -10.69 3.83
CA PHE A 286 4.68 -9.81 3.51
C PHE A 286 3.31 -10.46 3.71
N GLU A 287 3.25 -11.76 4.00
CA GLU A 287 2.00 -12.43 4.36
C GLU A 287 1.41 -11.81 5.62
N ILE A 288 0.08 -11.71 5.64
CA ILE A 288 -0.67 -11.04 6.71
C ILE A 288 -0.28 -11.53 8.09
N ASP A 289 -0.02 -12.83 8.24
CA ASP A 289 0.30 -13.41 9.55
C ASP A 289 1.69 -13.02 10.03
N VAL A 290 2.67 -13.00 9.11
CA VAL A 290 4.04 -12.54 9.38
C VAL A 290 4.06 -11.07 9.77
N VAL A 291 3.29 -10.24 9.07
CA VAL A 291 3.22 -8.81 9.35
C VAL A 291 2.43 -8.54 10.64
N ALA A 292 1.38 -9.31 10.93
CA ALA A 292 0.62 -9.23 12.16
C ALA A 292 1.50 -9.52 13.40
N GLN A 293 2.41 -10.49 13.30
CA GLN A 293 3.38 -10.76 14.35
C GLN A 293 4.30 -9.55 14.61
N GLN A 294 4.78 -8.88 13.55
CA GLN A 294 5.57 -7.65 13.68
C GLN A 294 4.77 -6.52 14.35
N TYR A 295 3.50 -6.37 14.00
CA TYR A 295 2.60 -5.44 14.70
C TYR A 295 2.44 -5.81 16.17
N SER A 296 2.25 -7.08 16.51
CA SER A 296 2.13 -7.52 17.91
C SER A 296 3.35 -7.12 18.74
N GLU A 297 4.55 -7.35 18.21
CA GLU A 297 5.81 -6.95 18.86
C GLU A 297 5.94 -5.44 19.02
N LEU A 298 5.57 -4.68 17.99
CA LEU A 298 5.52 -3.22 18.03
C LEU A 298 4.58 -2.72 19.11
N LEU A 299 3.34 -3.23 19.14
CA LEU A 299 2.33 -2.80 20.09
C LEU A 299 2.77 -3.09 21.53
N ASN A 300 3.34 -4.27 21.79
CA ASN A 300 3.91 -4.62 23.10
C ASN A 300 5.03 -3.67 23.54
N LYS A 301 5.93 -3.29 22.61
CA LYS A 301 6.98 -2.31 22.89
C LYS A 301 6.40 -0.94 23.23
N VAL A 302 5.40 -0.47 22.48
CA VAL A 302 4.80 0.85 22.73
C VAL A 302 4.01 0.88 24.04
N CYS A 303 3.28 -0.18 24.39
CA CYS A 303 2.55 -0.27 25.66
C CYS A 303 3.49 -0.20 26.88
N THR A 304 4.70 -0.74 26.77
CA THR A 304 5.69 -0.71 27.87
C THR A 304 6.51 0.58 27.93
N GLN A 305 6.43 1.43 26.90
CA GLN A 305 7.21 2.65 26.79
C GLN A 305 6.61 3.79 27.63
N LYS A 306 7.41 4.33 28.57
CA LYS A 306 7.00 5.48 29.40
C LYS A 306 7.22 6.83 28.73
N GLU A 307 8.16 6.92 27.78
CA GLU A 307 8.55 8.16 27.10
C GLU A 307 7.55 8.54 25.98
N LYS A 308 7.35 9.85 25.77
CA LYS A 308 6.70 10.42 24.57
C LYS A 308 7.79 10.97 23.63
N ILE A 309 7.49 11.10 22.34
CA ILE A 309 8.40 11.74 21.38
C ILE A 309 8.56 13.21 21.81
N LYS A 310 9.77 13.57 22.27
CA LYS A 310 10.13 14.96 22.47
C LYS A 310 10.59 15.52 21.13
N PHE A 311 9.86 16.49 20.61
CA PHE A 311 10.24 17.18 19.39
C PHE A 311 10.38 18.67 19.69
N GLU A 312 11.57 19.21 19.49
CA GLU A 312 11.79 20.65 19.41
C GLU A 312 11.78 21.01 17.93
N LEU A 313 10.93 21.97 17.53
CA LEU A 313 10.90 22.49 16.15
C LEU A 313 12.24 23.14 15.83
N GLY A 314 13.17 22.34 15.31
CA GLY A 314 14.52 22.74 14.97
C GLY A 314 14.93 22.07 13.66
N HIS A 315 15.11 22.90 12.64
CA HIS A 315 15.78 22.64 11.37
C HIS A 315 14.93 22.15 10.17
N ASP A 316 14.77 23.14 9.27
CA ASP A 316 14.66 23.07 7.81
C ASP A 316 13.38 22.48 7.19
N GLN A 317 12.30 23.27 7.24
CA GLN A 317 11.08 23.08 6.44
C GLN A 317 11.32 23.07 4.91
N LYS A 318 12.54 23.35 4.44
CA LYS A 318 12.91 23.37 3.00
C LYS A 318 12.93 22.00 2.32
N TYR A 319 12.87 20.90 3.07
CA TYR A 319 12.93 19.55 2.49
C TYR A 319 11.63 19.10 1.79
N PHE A 320 10.53 19.81 1.99
CA PHE A 320 9.26 19.56 1.31
C PHE A 320 9.02 20.63 0.23
N LYS A 321 9.25 20.29 -1.05
CA LYS A 321 9.30 21.22 -2.19
C LYS A 321 7.93 21.86 -2.57
N PRO A 322 7.90 22.96 -3.35
CA PRO A 322 6.72 23.81 -3.61
C PRO A 322 5.58 23.23 -4.46
N GLU A 323 5.66 21.99 -4.93
CA GLU A 323 4.62 21.38 -5.79
C GLU A 323 3.30 21.10 -5.04
N PHE A 324 3.30 21.27 -3.71
CA PHE A 324 2.21 20.89 -2.81
C PHE A 324 1.27 22.04 -2.39
N GLU A 325 1.66 23.32 -2.54
CA GLU A 325 0.79 24.47 -2.18
C GLU A 325 -0.52 24.51 -2.98
N LYS A 326 -0.53 23.97 -4.21
CA LYS A 326 -1.72 23.99 -5.08
C LYS A 326 -2.82 23.03 -4.65
N VAL A 327 -2.54 22.02 -3.83
CA VAL A 327 -3.53 21.02 -3.39
C VAL A 327 -4.37 21.53 -2.21
N LEU A 328 -3.80 22.39 -1.37
CA LEU A 328 -4.44 22.91 -0.15
C LEU A 328 -5.60 23.86 -0.43
N ILE A 329 -5.56 24.61 -1.53
CA ILE A 329 -6.57 25.64 -1.83
C ILE A 329 -7.90 25.04 -2.33
N SER A 330 -7.91 23.80 -2.84
CA SER A 330 -9.09 23.23 -3.52
C SER A 330 -10.03 22.38 -2.63
N GLN A 331 -9.74 22.16 -1.35
CA GLN A 331 -10.52 21.24 -0.49
C GLN A 331 -11.28 21.90 0.68
N LYS A 332 -11.70 23.16 0.55
CA LYS A 332 -12.79 23.71 1.37
C LYS A 332 -14.13 23.07 0.94
N ARG A 333 -14.46 21.89 1.45
CA ARG A 333 -15.82 21.32 1.32
C ARG A 333 -16.39 20.91 2.68
N LYS A 334 -17.66 21.27 2.85
CA LYS A 334 -18.52 21.07 4.03
C LYS A 334 -18.69 19.58 4.37
N TRP A 335 -18.79 19.35 5.68
CA TRP A 335 -18.94 18.09 6.43
C TRP A 335 -20.27 17.34 6.18
N ILE A 336 -20.20 15.99 6.17
CA ILE A 336 -21.23 15.00 6.60
C ILE A 336 -20.50 13.68 7.01
N PRO A 337 -20.92 13.00 8.10
CA PRO A 337 -20.21 11.91 8.79
C PRO A 337 -20.31 10.55 8.08
N SER A 338 -19.27 10.18 7.32
CA SER A 338 -19.03 8.78 6.90
C SER A 338 -17.86 8.12 7.65
N PHE A 339 -17.30 8.86 8.60
CA PHE A 339 -16.01 8.65 9.25
C PHE A 339 -15.97 7.45 10.20
N PHE A 340 -17.06 7.14 10.90
CA PHE A 340 -17.07 6.00 11.81
C PHE A 340 -17.24 4.64 11.12
N LYS A 341 -17.74 4.62 9.87
CA LYS A 341 -17.74 3.40 9.03
C LYS A 341 -16.34 2.84 8.79
N ASP A 342 -15.30 3.66 8.86
CA ASP A 342 -13.91 3.22 8.73
C ASP A 342 -13.25 2.85 10.08
N LEU A 343 -13.82 3.27 11.22
CA LEU A 343 -13.44 2.75 12.55
C LEU A 343 -13.79 1.25 12.69
N TYR A 344 -14.84 0.79 12.00
CA TYR A 344 -15.20 -0.62 11.87
C TYR A 344 -14.07 -1.48 11.25
N LYS A 345 -13.22 -0.91 10.39
CA LYS A 345 -12.06 -1.64 9.80
C LYS A 345 -10.87 -1.80 10.74
N ILE A 346 -10.79 -0.99 11.80
CA ILE A 346 -9.72 -1.12 12.80
C ILE A 346 -10.02 -2.28 13.76
N TYR A 347 -11.30 -2.65 13.93
CA TYR A 347 -11.72 -3.70 14.84
C TYR A 347 -11.51 -5.14 14.31
N SER A 348 -11.26 -5.34 13.01
CA SER A 348 -10.97 -6.69 12.49
C SER A 348 -9.55 -7.19 12.79
N ILE A 349 -8.68 -6.37 13.40
CA ILE A 349 -7.28 -6.74 13.70
C ILE A 349 -7.10 -7.25 15.13
N THR A 350 -8.08 -7.09 16.03
CA THR A 350 -7.99 -7.64 17.39
C THR A 350 -8.83 -8.90 17.65
N LYS A 351 -9.42 -9.49 16.61
CA LYS A 351 -9.93 -10.88 16.57
C LYS A 351 -10.44 -11.21 15.15
N SER A 352 -9.51 -11.42 14.20
CA SER A 352 -9.81 -12.40 13.16
C SER A 352 -9.46 -13.78 13.71
N ASP A 353 -10.19 -14.78 13.26
CA ASP A 353 -10.02 -16.20 13.53
C ASP A 353 -8.65 -16.74 13.06
N PHE A 354 -7.56 -16.25 13.66
CA PHE A 354 -6.19 -16.65 13.41
C PHE A 354 -5.91 -18.14 13.76
N TYR A 355 -6.91 -18.87 14.27
CA TYR A 355 -6.79 -20.28 14.69
C TYR A 355 -8.04 -21.16 14.49
N LYS A 356 -9.03 -20.80 13.65
CA LYS A 356 -10.25 -21.62 13.46
C LYS A 356 -10.53 -22.17 12.05
N LYS A 357 -9.52 -22.21 11.17
CA LYS A 357 -9.55 -23.03 9.94
C LYS A 357 -8.44 -24.07 9.90
N THR A 358 -8.31 -24.83 10.97
CA THR A 358 -7.83 -26.22 10.91
C THR A 358 -8.81 -27.07 11.72
N ARG A 359 -9.43 -28.07 11.07
CA ARG A 359 -10.50 -28.97 11.55
C ARG A 359 -11.95 -28.47 11.40
N SER A 360 -12.46 -28.62 10.17
CA SER A 360 -13.64 -29.45 9.89
C SER A 360 -13.52 -30.04 8.50
#